data_AF-A0A7H2Q3T0-F1
#
_entry.id   AF-A0A7H2Q3T0-F1
#
_cell.length_a   1.000
_cell.length_b   1.000
_cell.length_c   1.000
_cell.angle_alpha   90.00
_cell.angle_beta   90.00
_cell.angle_gamma   90.00
#
_symmetry.space_group_name_H-M   'P 1'
#
loop_
_entity.id
_entity.type
_entity.pdbx_description
1 polymer ?
#
loop_
_entity_poly.entity_id
_entity_poly.type
_entity_poly.pdbx_seq_one_letter_code
_entity_poly.pdbx_strand_id
1 'polypeptide(L)'
;MSNQSGSLQSGKDIKVQAGQLKTQSGLINAQGSIEVTAGQDIDNSSGQIIANKAVQLSSQGLTNNAGQIGSVEGTVNIDAGTGVLSNQQGKLQSSQDLTLKAQGIDNQSGLIATQAKLDMQQQWLNNSKGQILSGSALTFVGQDLINQGGLLQSGADLNFKLSGLFDNSQSGQLYSGGNTEIQAGSVKNSEQGKINAQSVLNIDAVQGINNSQGVMASTQQMSLKSQGLQNDGGQIGTEQGDVLIQTGGFRRSVRYEPQSNWSGECH
;
A
#
# COMPACT_ATOMS: atom_id res chain seq x y z
N MET A 1 11.26 28.02 7.24
CA MET A 1 10.39 28.93 6.47
C MET A 1 8.96 28.77 6.97
N SER A 2 8.25 29.89 7.18
CA SER A 2 6.82 29.89 7.52
C SER A 2 6.04 30.63 6.43
N ASN A 3 5.04 29.99 5.86
CA ASN A 3 4.07 30.49 4.89
C ASN A 3 2.64 30.14 5.37
N GLN A 4 2.39 30.29 6.67
CA GLN A 4 1.09 30.03 7.29
C GLN A 4 0.08 31.10 6.89
N SER A 5 -1.08 30.68 6.37
CA SER A 5 -2.10 31.57 5.79
C SER A 5 -1.56 32.53 4.71
N GLY A 6 -0.35 32.28 4.21
CA GLY A 6 0.34 33.09 3.23
C GLY A 6 0.20 32.53 1.83
N SER A 7 0.72 33.25 0.84
CA SER A 7 0.77 32.78 -0.54
C SER A 7 2.15 33.01 -1.14
N LEU A 8 2.71 31.94 -1.71
CA LEU A 8 3.92 31.96 -2.52
C LEU A 8 3.53 31.49 -3.93
N GLN A 9 3.66 32.36 -4.92
CA GLN A 9 3.26 32.07 -6.30
C GLN A 9 4.38 32.38 -7.28
N SER A 10 4.54 31.54 -8.31
CA SER A 10 5.51 31.73 -9.39
C SER A 10 4.91 31.37 -10.74
N GLY A 11 5.16 32.20 -11.75
CA GLY A 11 4.89 31.87 -13.16
C GLY A 11 5.90 30.90 -13.78
N LYS A 12 6.90 30.47 -13.00
CA LYS A 12 7.90 29.45 -13.34
C LYS A 12 8.01 28.48 -12.17
N ASP A 13 9.22 27.97 -11.92
CA ASP A 13 9.50 27.08 -10.81
C ASP A 13 9.53 27.83 -9.47
N ILE A 14 9.34 27.06 -8.38
CA ILE A 14 9.63 27.46 -7.00
C ILE A 14 10.64 26.48 -6.44
N LYS A 15 11.72 27.00 -5.85
CA LYS A 15 12.68 26.22 -5.07
C LYS A 15 12.76 26.73 -3.64
N VAL A 16 12.55 25.85 -2.67
CA VAL A 16 12.62 26.18 -1.24
C VAL A 16 13.68 25.31 -0.57
N GLN A 17 14.62 25.96 0.13
CA GLN A 17 15.54 25.31 1.05
C GLN A 17 15.30 25.88 2.44
N ALA A 18 15.00 25.01 3.41
CA ALA A 18 14.68 25.45 4.76
C ALA A 18 15.10 24.40 5.80
N GLY A 19 15.23 24.82 7.06
CA GLY A 19 15.28 23.86 8.17
C GLY A 19 13.96 23.10 8.27
N GLN A 20 12.87 23.82 8.52
CA GLN A 20 11.49 23.31 8.51
C GLN A 20 10.66 24.13 7.52
N LEU A 21 9.64 23.54 6.88
CA LEU A 21 8.65 24.26 6.09
C LEU A 21 7.26 24.16 6.74
N LYS A 22 6.61 25.30 6.95
CA LYS A 22 5.26 25.41 7.52
C LYS A 22 4.36 26.14 6.54
N THR A 23 3.34 25.48 6.00
CA THR A 23 2.39 26.00 5.01
C THR A 23 0.94 25.84 5.48
N GLN A 24 0.71 25.78 6.79
CA GLN A 24 -0.63 25.55 7.34
C GLN A 24 -1.62 26.62 6.89
N SER A 25 -2.75 26.18 6.32
CA SER A 25 -3.74 27.07 5.68
C SER A 25 -3.18 28.02 4.61
N GLY A 26 -1.94 27.82 4.18
CA GLY A 26 -1.24 28.64 3.19
C GLY A 26 -1.21 27.98 1.82
N LEU A 27 -0.72 28.74 0.84
CA LEU A 27 -0.61 28.31 -0.55
C LEU A 27 0.83 28.44 -1.05
N ILE A 28 1.37 27.38 -1.64
CA ILE A 28 2.51 27.40 -2.54
C ILE A 28 2.02 26.94 -3.92
N ASN A 29 2.13 27.82 -4.93
CA ASN A 29 1.66 27.54 -6.29
C ASN A 29 2.71 27.90 -7.35
N ALA A 30 2.98 26.97 -8.27
CA ALA A 30 3.91 27.21 -9.38
C ALA A 30 3.29 26.81 -10.72
N GLN A 31 3.45 27.64 -11.75
CA GLN A 31 3.19 27.24 -13.14
C GLN A 31 4.27 26.30 -13.69
N GLY A 32 5.47 26.33 -13.11
CA GLY A 32 6.52 25.34 -13.33
C GLY A 32 6.45 24.20 -12.32
N SER A 33 7.61 23.75 -11.87
CA SER A 33 7.78 22.72 -10.84
C SER A 33 7.97 23.34 -9.44
N ILE A 34 7.66 22.57 -8.40
CA ILE A 34 8.00 22.90 -7.00
C ILE A 34 9.05 21.91 -6.52
N GLU A 35 10.20 22.42 -6.07
CA GLU A 35 11.23 21.65 -5.38
C GLU A 35 11.40 22.17 -3.95
N VAL A 36 11.18 21.32 -2.96
CA VAL A 36 11.38 21.65 -1.54
C VAL A 36 12.39 20.68 -0.93
N THR A 37 13.42 21.24 -0.30
CA THR A 37 14.32 20.50 0.59
C THR A 37 14.22 21.10 1.99
N ALA A 38 13.68 20.31 2.93
CA ALA A 38 13.61 20.64 4.35
C ALA A 38 14.56 19.73 5.15
N GLY A 39 15.35 20.30 6.06
CA GLY A 39 16.18 19.53 7.00
C GLY A 39 15.37 18.81 8.09
N GLN A 40 14.10 19.17 8.25
CA GLN A 40 13.13 18.66 9.21
C GLN A 40 11.79 18.46 8.51
N ASP A 41 10.69 18.45 9.26
CA ASP A 41 9.34 18.20 8.74
C ASP A 41 8.85 19.30 7.78
N ILE A 42 8.00 18.87 6.83
CA ILE A 42 7.11 19.75 6.08
C ILE A 42 5.72 19.62 6.71
N ASP A 43 5.15 20.73 7.17
CA ASP A 43 3.77 20.77 7.68
C ASP A 43 2.88 21.59 6.75
N ASN A 44 2.09 20.88 5.96
CA ASN A 44 1.09 21.37 5.03
C ASN A 44 -0.35 21.12 5.53
N SER A 45 -0.57 21.12 6.85
CA SER A 45 -1.90 20.91 7.42
C SER A 45 -2.90 21.96 6.95
N SER A 46 -4.01 21.56 6.33
CA SER A 46 -4.99 22.46 5.68
C SER A 46 -4.41 23.39 4.61
N GLY A 47 -3.16 23.17 4.20
CA GLY A 47 -2.44 23.98 3.23
C GLY A 47 -2.49 23.38 1.82
N GLN A 48 -1.91 24.09 0.86
CA GLN A 48 -1.83 23.67 -0.53
C GLN A 48 -0.41 23.83 -1.09
N ILE A 49 0.14 22.76 -1.66
CA ILE A 49 1.38 22.78 -2.44
C ILE A 49 1.05 22.21 -3.82
N ILE A 50 0.87 23.08 -4.80
CA ILE A 50 0.35 22.72 -6.13
C ILE A 50 1.27 23.24 -7.22
N ALA A 51 1.75 22.35 -8.09
CA ALA A 51 2.51 22.73 -9.28
C ALA A 51 1.75 22.34 -10.55
N ASN A 52 1.90 23.11 -11.63
CA ASN A 52 1.42 22.65 -12.93
C ASN A 52 2.29 21.51 -13.46
N LYS A 53 3.62 21.59 -13.25
CA LYS A 53 4.58 20.53 -13.59
C LYS A 53 4.85 19.63 -12.38
N ALA A 54 6.10 19.35 -12.06
CA ALA A 54 6.44 18.32 -11.08
C ALA A 54 6.48 18.89 -9.64
N VAL A 55 6.15 18.06 -8.64
CA VAL A 55 6.33 18.39 -7.21
C VAL A 55 7.31 17.41 -6.58
N GLN A 56 8.43 17.93 -6.09
CA GLN A 56 9.50 17.18 -5.45
C GLN A 56 9.71 17.68 -4.02
N LEU A 57 9.40 16.84 -3.03
CA LEU A 57 9.52 17.18 -1.61
C LEU A 57 10.49 16.22 -0.93
N SER A 58 11.50 16.76 -0.25
CA SER A 58 12.42 16.01 0.60
C SER A 58 12.41 16.59 2.01
N SER A 59 12.17 15.74 3.01
CA SER A 59 12.05 16.12 4.42
C SER A 59 12.39 14.96 5.36
N GLN A 60 12.28 15.17 6.68
CA GLN A 60 12.41 14.11 7.70
C GLN A 60 11.05 13.72 8.33
N GLY A 61 9.98 14.00 7.61
CA GLY A 61 8.60 13.85 8.04
C GLY A 61 7.71 14.78 7.21
N LEU A 62 6.46 14.40 6.98
CA LEU A 62 5.53 15.24 6.23
C LEU A 62 4.12 15.11 6.78
N THR A 63 3.49 16.23 7.11
CA THR A 63 2.09 16.32 7.49
C THR A 63 1.31 17.03 6.40
N ASN A 64 0.35 16.34 5.79
CA ASN A 64 -0.59 16.85 4.79
C ASN A 64 -2.05 16.70 5.25
N ASN A 65 -2.29 16.70 6.56
CA ASN A 65 -3.62 16.44 7.12
C ASN A 65 -4.59 17.54 6.73
N ALA A 66 -5.75 17.16 6.19
CA ALA A 66 -6.71 18.08 5.57
C ALA A 66 -6.10 19.02 4.49
N GLY A 67 -4.86 18.76 4.07
CA GLY A 67 -4.12 19.55 3.09
C GLY A 67 -4.17 18.93 1.70
N GLN A 68 -3.54 19.61 0.75
CA GLN A 68 -3.41 19.14 -0.62
C GLN A 68 -1.97 19.31 -1.12
N ILE A 69 -1.40 18.24 -1.65
CA ILE A 69 -0.16 18.28 -2.42
C ILE A 69 -0.47 17.64 -3.77
N GLY A 70 -0.10 18.31 -4.86
CA GLY A 70 -0.24 17.66 -6.15
C GLY A 70 0.30 18.41 -7.36
N SER A 71 0.35 17.66 -8.45
CA SER A 71 0.73 18.15 -9.77
C SER A 71 -0.45 18.06 -10.74
N VAL A 72 -0.58 19.06 -11.62
CA VAL A 72 -1.62 19.08 -12.65
C VAL A 72 -1.24 18.24 -13.86
N GLU A 73 0.01 18.33 -14.33
CA GLU A 73 0.49 17.64 -15.55
C GLU A 73 1.77 16.82 -15.31
N GLY A 74 2.32 16.85 -14.09
CA GLY A 74 3.63 16.27 -13.77
C GLY A 74 3.58 15.12 -12.77
N THR A 75 4.76 14.70 -12.33
CA THR A 75 4.96 13.71 -11.26
C THR A 75 4.87 14.33 -9.87
N VAL A 76 4.60 13.51 -8.87
CA VAL A 76 4.78 13.85 -7.45
C VAL A 76 5.76 12.87 -6.83
N ASN A 77 6.88 13.37 -6.34
CA ASN A 77 7.90 12.57 -5.64
C ASN A 77 8.07 13.11 -4.24
N ILE A 78 7.73 12.30 -3.23
CA ILE A 78 7.83 12.66 -1.82
C ILE A 78 8.77 11.68 -1.12
N ASP A 79 9.87 12.19 -0.59
CA ASP A 79 10.77 11.48 0.33
C ASP A 79 10.72 12.14 1.71
N ALA A 80 9.95 11.55 2.63
CA ALA A 80 9.85 11.98 4.02
C ALA A 80 10.94 11.37 4.92
N GLY A 81 12.00 10.81 4.32
CA GLY A 81 13.16 10.30 5.03
C GLY A 81 12.79 9.16 5.98
N THR A 82 13.25 9.27 7.23
CA THR A 82 12.92 8.30 8.29
C THR A 82 11.66 8.68 9.09
N GLY A 83 10.94 9.72 8.68
CA GLY A 83 9.71 10.16 9.31
C GLY A 83 8.46 9.54 8.71
N VAL A 84 7.32 9.88 9.30
CA VAL A 84 5.98 9.49 8.81
C VAL A 84 5.48 10.50 7.78
N LEU A 85 4.82 9.99 6.75
CA LEU A 85 3.97 10.77 5.85
C LEU A 85 2.51 10.64 6.34
N SER A 86 2.00 11.69 6.99
CA SER A 86 0.61 11.76 7.45
C SER A 86 -0.23 12.49 6.40
N ASN A 87 -1.26 11.82 5.88
CA ASN A 87 -2.19 12.33 4.87
C ASN A 87 -3.65 12.14 5.32
N GLN A 88 -3.93 12.25 6.61
CA GLN A 88 -5.27 12.04 7.15
C GLN A 88 -6.23 13.11 6.65
N GLN A 89 -7.35 12.70 6.05
CA GLN A 89 -8.31 13.62 5.39
C GLN A 89 -7.65 14.53 4.32
N GLY A 90 -6.40 14.26 3.95
CA GLY A 90 -5.61 15.01 3.00
C GLY A 90 -5.68 14.40 1.61
N LYS A 91 -5.05 15.09 0.66
CA LYS A 91 -4.98 14.68 -0.75
C LYS A 91 -3.55 14.75 -1.26
N LEU A 92 -3.05 13.63 -1.78
CA LEU A 92 -1.83 13.55 -2.60
C LEU A 92 -2.24 13.14 -4.01
N GLN A 93 -2.00 13.98 -4.99
CA GLN A 93 -2.51 13.76 -6.35
C GLN A 93 -1.49 14.08 -7.43
N SER A 94 -1.46 13.29 -8.50
CA SER A 94 -0.60 13.55 -9.65
C SER A 94 -1.26 13.10 -10.96
N SER A 95 -0.84 13.73 -12.06
CA SER A 95 -1.23 13.28 -13.41
C SER A 95 -0.25 12.26 -13.99
N GLN A 96 1.02 12.30 -13.60
CA GLN A 96 2.02 11.28 -13.95
C GLN A 96 2.39 10.47 -12.71
N ASP A 97 3.51 9.76 -12.74
CA ASP A 97 3.90 8.85 -11.66
C ASP A 97 3.95 9.55 -10.30
N LEU A 98 3.51 8.80 -9.28
CA LEU A 98 3.55 9.20 -7.88
C LEU A 98 4.44 8.24 -7.11
N THR A 99 5.53 8.76 -6.57
CA THR A 99 6.46 7.99 -5.73
C THR A 99 6.40 8.52 -4.31
N LEU A 100 6.14 7.64 -3.35
CA LEU A 100 6.21 7.94 -1.94
C LEU A 100 7.32 7.11 -1.29
N LYS A 101 8.08 7.74 -0.41
CA LYS A 101 9.08 7.11 0.45
C LYS A 101 9.02 7.76 1.83
N ALA A 102 8.95 6.93 2.86
CA ALA A 102 8.82 7.33 4.26
C ALA A 102 9.15 6.13 5.16
N GLN A 103 9.25 6.34 6.47
CA GLN A 103 9.19 5.22 7.41
C GLN A 103 7.83 4.54 7.36
N GLY A 104 6.75 5.33 7.29
CA GLY A 104 5.40 4.82 7.14
C GLY A 104 4.43 5.88 6.62
N ILE A 105 3.29 5.43 6.12
CA ILE A 105 2.25 6.28 5.55
C ILE A 105 0.96 6.08 6.32
N ASP A 106 0.41 7.18 6.83
CA ASP A 106 -0.91 7.23 7.43
C ASP A 106 -1.88 7.97 6.50
N ASN A 107 -2.66 7.22 5.73
CA ASN A 107 -3.66 7.72 4.79
C ASN A 107 -5.10 7.54 5.31
N GLN A 108 -5.31 7.54 6.64
CA GLN A 108 -6.65 7.34 7.19
C GLN A 108 -7.64 8.39 6.72
N SER A 109 -8.76 7.96 6.13
CA SER A 109 -9.76 8.85 5.49
C SER A 109 -9.17 9.84 4.47
N GLY A 110 -7.95 9.60 3.99
CA GLY A 110 -7.25 10.43 3.00
C GLY A 110 -7.36 9.86 1.59
N LEU A 111 -6.83 10.62 0.63
CA LEU A 111 -6.73 10.23 -0.77
C LEU A 111 -5.27 10.29 -1.23
N ILE A 112 -4.79 9.20 -1.82
CA ILE A 112 -3.56 9.16 -2.62
C ILE A 112 -3.97 8.69 -4.01
N ALA A 113 -3.75 9.51 -5.04
CA ALA A 113 -4.19 9.20 -6.38
C ALA A 113 -3.20 9.62 -7.47
N THR A 114 -3.09 8.79 -8.51
CA THR A 114 -2.35 9.10 -9.73
C THR A 114 -3.06 8.53 -10.95
N GLN A 115 -2.96 9.22 -12.08
CA GLN A 115 -3.41 8.67 -13.38
C GLN A 115 -2.40 7.70 -14.00
N ALA A 116 -1.18 7.63 -13.47
CA ALA A 116 -0.11 6.77 -13.95
C ALA A 116 0.30 5.76 -12.86
N LYS A 117 1.60 5.47 -12.74
CA LYS A 117 2.11 4.46 -11.81
C LYS A 117 2.18 5.01 -10.38
N LEU A 118 1.85 4.17 -9.41
CA LEU A 118 2.07 4.45 -7.99
C LEU A 118 3.10 3.48 -7.40
N ASP A 119 4.21 4.03 -6.92
CA ASP A 119 5.25 3.30 -6.21
C ASP A 119 5.36 3.75 -4.75
N MET A 120 5.34 2.79 -3.83
CA MET A 120 5.42 3.02 -2.40
C MET A 120 6.41 2.04 -1.76
N GLN A 121 7.43 2.57 -1.08
CA GLN A 121 8.44 1.80 -0.34
C GLN A 121 8.58 2.34 1.08
N GLN A 122 8.02 1.63 2.08
CA GLN A 122 7.97 2.05 3.48
C GLN A 122 7.94 0.83 4.41
N GLN A 123 8.05 1.02 5.73
CA GLN A 123 7.83 -0.08 6.68
C GLN A 123 6.35 -0.40 6.81
N TRP A 124 5.47 0.59 6.90
CA TRP A 124 4.04 0.33 7.09
C TRP A 124 3.16 1.32 6.34
N LEU A 125 1.95 0.86 6.03
CA LEU A 125 0.90 1.66 5.41
C LEU A 125 -0.42 1.45 6.14
N ASN A 126 -1.05 2.54 6.58
CA ASN A 126 -2.40 2.55 7.10
C ASN A 126 -3.32 3.33 6.16
N ASN A 127 -4.16 2.61 5.42
CA ASN A 127 -5.19 3.13 4.52
C ASN A 127 -6.61 2.95 5.08
N SER A 128 -6.77 2.89 6.41
CA SER A 128 -8.10 2.63 6.99
C SER A 128 -9.08 3.75 6.63
N LYS A 129 -10.22 3.37 6.02
CA LYS A 129 -11.23 4.30 5.46
C LYS A 129 -10.68 5.27 4.40
N GLY A 130 -9.42 5.09 3.97
CA GLY A 130 -8.76 5.90 2.95
C GLY A 130 -8.92 5.32 1.56
N GLN A 131 -8.39 6.04 0.57
CA GLN A 131 -8.36 5.62 -0.82
C GLN A 131 -6.96 5.76 -1.40
N ILE A 132 -6.50 4.70 -2.07
CA ILE A 132 -5.28 4.69 -2.86
C ILE A 132 -5.63 4.22 -4.27
N LEU A 133 -5.47 5.11 -5.24
CA LEU A 133 -5.93 4.92 -6.62
C LEU A 133 -4.77 5.13 -7.60
N SER A 134 -4.44 4.11 -8.37
CA SER A 134 -3.50 4.21 -9.50
C SER A 134 -4.22 3.93 -10.81
N GLY A 135 -4.06 4.82 -11.80
CA GLY A 135 -4.55 4.62 -13.16
C GLY A 135 -3.76 3.56 -13.94
N SER A 136 -2.58 3.17 -13.45
CA SER A 136 -1.73 2.13 -14.01
C SER A 136 -1.35 1.14 -12.90
N ALA A 137 -0.08 0.69 -12.86
CA ALA A 137 0.40 -0.27 -11.89
C ALA A 137 0.54 0.33 -10.48
N LEU A 138 0.18 -0.47 -9.47
CA LEU A 138 0.33 -0.15 -8.05
C LEU A 138 1.33 -1.09 -7.40
N THR A 139 2.43 -0.56 -6.88
CA THR A 139 3.45 -1.33 -6.16
C THR A 139 3.59 -0.86 -4.72
N PHE A 140 3.55 -1.80 -3.78
CA PHE A 140 3.89 -1.56 -2.38
C PHE A 140 4.91 -2.58 -1.88
N VAL A 141 6.00 -2.08 -1.28
CA VAL A 141 7.00 -2.90 -0.60
C VAL A 141 7.14 -2.43 0.84
N GLY A 142 6.93 -3.33 1.80
CA GLY A 142 7.03 -3.01 3.22
C GLY A 142 6.86 -4.19 4.17
N GLN A 143 6.52 -3.89 5.42
CA GLN A 143 6.21 -4.88 6.45
C GLN A 143 4.71 -5.10 6.54
N ASP A 144 3.95 -4.10 6.97
CA ASP A 144 2.52 -4.23 7.28
C ASP A 144 1.67 -3.24 6.46
N LEU A 145 0.52 -3.70 5.99
CA LEU A 145 -0.46 -2.89 5.27
C LEU A 145 -1.85 -3.11 5.87
N ILE A 146 -2.46 -2.04 6.38
CA ILE A 146 -3.83 -2.01 6.89
C ILE A 146 -4.73 -1.27 5.88
N ASN A 147 -5.77 -1.93 5.41
CA ASN A 147 -6.77 -1.40 4.46
C ASN A 147 -8.21 -1.57 5.00
N GLN A 148 -8.40 -1.49 6.32
CA GLN A 148 -9.70 -1.72 6.95
C GLN A 148 -10.72 -0.65 6.53
N GLY A 149 -11.81 -1.07 5.90
CA GLY A 149 -12.81 -0.18 5.31
C GLY A 149 -12.25 0.79 4.24
N GLY A 150 -11.02 0.56 3.78
CA GLY A 150 -10.34 1.36 2.77
C GLY A 150 -10.48 0.77 1.37
N LEU A 151 -10.02 1.54 0.39
CA LEU A 151 -9.96 1.15 -1.02
C LEU A 151 -8.53 1.23 -1.55
N LEU A 152 -8.07 0.13 -2.14
CA LEU A 152 -6.87 0.03 -2.96
C LEU A 152 -7.30 -0.30 -4.39
N GLN A 153 -6.94 0.53 -5.36
CA GLN A 153 -7.29 0.32 -6.76
C GLN A 153 -6.09 0.53 -7.67
N SER A 154 -5.89 -0.40 -8.60
CA SER A 154 -4.94 -0.29 -9.71
C SER A 154 -5.67 -0.46 -11.04
N GLY A 155 -5.35 0.37 -12.03
CA GLY A 155 -5.85 0.24 -13.40
C GLY A 155 -5.15 -0.85 -14.21
N ALA A 156 -4.01 -1.36 -13.71
CA ALA A 156 -3.24 -2.43 -14.34
C ALA A 156 -2.80 -3.45 -13.26
N ASP A 157 -1.53 -3.85 -13.28
CA ASP A 157 -0.99 -4.84 -12.35
C ASP A 157 -0.81 -4.27 -10.93
N LEU A 158 -1.08 -5.10 -9.94
CA LEU A 158 -0.86 -4.82 -8.52
C LEU A 158 0.19 -5.77 -7.95
N ASN A 159 1.23 -5.22 -7.34
CA ASN A 159 2.29 -5.99 -6.71
C ASN A 159 2.54 -5.55 -5.27
N PHE A 160 2.20 -6.41 -4.32
CA PHE A 160 2.49 -6.21 -2.89
C PHE A 160 3.54 -7.20 -2.41
N LYS A 161 4.60 -6.67 -1.80
CA LYS A 161 5.63 -7.45 -1.13
C LYS A 161 5.76 -7.02 0.31
N LEU A 162 5.21 -7.85 1.19
CA LEU A 162 5.06 -7.62 2.62
C LEU A 162 5.83 -8.68 3.39
N SER A 163 6.65 -8.26 4.36
CA SER A 163 7.24 -9.22 5.30
C SER A 163 6.28 -9.62 6.43
N GLY A 164 5.25 -8.80 6.67
CA GLY A 164 4.27 -8.95 7.75
C GLY A 164 2.84 -9.12 7.24
N LEU A 165 1.89 -8.44 7.87
CA LEU A 165 0.45 -8.61 7.66
C LEU A 165 -0.07 -7.73 6.52
N PHE A 166 -0.85 -8.32 5.62
CA PHE A 166 -1.85 -7.61 4.83
C PHE A 166 -3.23 -7.74 5.48
N ASP A 167 -3.75 -6.66 6.05
CA ASP A 167 -5.09 -6.61 6.62
C ASP A 167 -6.06 -5.86 5.71
N ASN A 168 -6.86 -6.59 4.96
CA ASN A 168 -7.96 -6.14 4.12
C ASN A 168 -9.33 -6.45 4.74
N SER A 169 -9.42 -6.57 6.07
CA SER A 169 -10.66 -6.89 6.76
C SER A 169 -11.61 -5.68 6.89
N GLN A 170 -12.76 -5.87 7.53
CA GLN A 170 -13.74 -4.81 7.84
C GLN A 170 -14.21 -4.05 6.61
N SER A 171 -14.72 -4.76 5.60
CA SER A 171 -15.12 -4.19 4.30
C SER A 171 -13.99 -3.48 3.54
N GLY A 172 -12.72 -3.83 3.82
CA GLY A 172 -11.57 -3.43 3.02
C GLY A 172 -11.68 -3.97 1.59
N GLN A 173 -11.24 -3.18 0.62
CA GLN A 173 -11.36 -3.51 -0.80
C GLN A 173 -10.04 -3.33 -1.54
N LEU A 174 -9.68 -4.34 -2.32
CA LEU A 174 -8.59 -4.32 -3.29
C LEU A 174 -9.16 -4.71 -4.65
N TYR A 175 -8.97 -3.83 -5.64
CA TYR A 175 -9.29 -4.09 -7.05
C TYR A 175 -8.07 -3.83 -7.93
N SER A 176 -7.80 -4.74 -8.86
CA SER A 176 -6.78 -4.55 -9.89
C SER A 176 -7.36 -4.79 -11.28
N GLY A 177 -6.93 -3.96 -12.24
CA GLY A 177 -7.30 -4.09 -13.65
C GLY A 177 -6.48 -5.16 -14.40
N GLY A 178 -5.39 -5.64 -13.81
CA GLY A 178 -4.50 -6.65 -14.38
C GLY A 178 -4.21 -7.80 -13.42
N ASN A 179 -2.97 -8.28 -13.46
CA ASN A 179 -2.51 -9.35 -12.56
C ASN A 179 -2.34 -8.81 -11.15
N THR A 180 -2.59 -9.66 -10.16
CA THR A 180 -2.33 -9.35 -8.74
C THR A 180 -1.41 -10.37 -8.14
N GLU A 181 -0.29 -9.88 -7.59
CA GLU A 181 0.70 -10.65 -6.86
C GLU A 181 0.80 -10.08 -5.44
N ILE A 182 0.49 -10.91 -4.44
CA ILE A 182 0.59 -10.56 -3.03
C ILE A 182 1.50 -11.56 -2.33
N GLN A 183 2.67 -11.10 -1.92
CA GLN A 183 3.57 -11.84 -1.03
C GLN A 183 3.44 -11.22 0.36
N ALA A 184 3.13 -12.03 1.36
CA ALA A 184 2.93 -11.54 2.73
C ALA A 184 3.37 -12.54 3.80
N GLY A 185 3.60 -12.07 5.01
CA GLY A 185 3.68 -12.93 6.19
C GLY A 185 2.34 -13.61 6.48
N SER A 186 1.25 -12.84 6.49
CA SER A 186 -0.13 -13.33 6.58
C SER A 186 -1.07 -12.43 5.77
N VAL A 187 -2.20 -12.98 5.32
CA VAL A 187 -3.27 -12.22 4.66
C VAL A 187 -4.57 -12.36 5.45
N LYS A 188 -5.15 -11.24 5.88
CA LYS A 188 -6.47 -11.17 6.53
C LYS A 188 -7.44 -10.44 5.58
N ASN A 189 -8.31 -11.20 4.94
CA ASN A 189 -9.39 -10.73 4.08
C ASN A 189 -10.76 -11.12 4.67
N SER A 190 -10.93 -10.98 5.98
CA SER A 190 -12.15 -11.40 6.68
C SER A 190 -13.15 -10.24 6.83
N GLU A 191 -14.30 -10.48 7.47
CA GLU A 191 -15.24 -9.41 7.87
C GLU A 191 -15.68 -8.54 6.66
N GLN A 192 -16.18 -9.20 5.60
CA GLN A 192 -16.59 -8.58 4.33
C GLN A 192 -15.45 -7.95 3.50
N GLY A 193 -14.19 -8.32 3.79
CA GLY A 193 -13.04 -7.98 2.94
C GLY A 193 -13.19 -8.52 1.51
N LYS A 194 -12.69 -7.77 0.52
CA LYS A 194 -12.75 -8.12 -0.90
C LYS A 194 -11.39 -7.94 -1.58
N ILE A 195 -10.92 -8.98 -2.27
CA ILE A 195 -9.75 -8.94 -3.15
C ILE A 195 -10.21 -9.43 -4.52
N ASN A 196 -10.19 -8.56 -5.52
CA ASN A 196 -10.66 -8.84 -6.87
C ASN A 196 -9.60 -8.48 -7.91
N ALA A 197 -9.23 -9.45 -8.76
CA ALA A 197 -8.31 -9.24 -9.87
C ALA A 197 -9.00 -9.47 -11.22
N GLN A 198 -8.88 -8.53 -12.16
CA GLN A 198 -9.46 -8.67 -13.51
C GLN A 198 -8.65 -9.64 -14.41
N SER A 199 -7.51 -10.14 -13.95
CA SER A 199 -6.72 -11.18 -14.61
C SER A 199 -6.41 -12.32 -13.64
N VAL A 200 -5.14 -12.60 -13.33
CA VAL A 200 -4.69 -13.64 -12.41
C VAL A 200 -4.58 -13.09 -10.99
N LEU A 201 -4.95 -13.90 -9.99
CA LEU A 201 -4.68 -13.62 -8.57
C LEU A 201 -3.70 -14.64 -7.98
N ASN A 202 -2.52 -14.18 -7.58
CA ASN A 202 -1.53 -14.96 -6.84
C ASN A 202 -1.35 -14.40 -5.43
N ILE A 203 -1.48 -15.27 -4.44
CA ILE A 203 -1.18 -14.95 -3.04
C ILE A 203 -0.22 -16.02 -2.49
N ASP A 204 0.98 -15.59 -2.09
CA ASP A 204 1.94 -16.41 -1.33
C ASP A 204 2.08 -15.82 0.08
N ALA A 205 1.39 -16.45 1.03
CA ALA A 205 1.42 -16.09 2.44
C ALA A 205 2.32 -17.06 3.21
N VAL A 206 3.33 -16.57 3.92
CA VAL A 206 4.26 -17.41 4.69
C VAL A 206 3.53 -18.22 5.77
N GLN A 207 2.53 -17.63 6.41
CA GLN A 207 1.73 -18.24 7.47
C GLN A 207 0.32 -18.56 6.97
N GLY A 208 -0.66 -17.72 7.28
CA GLY A 208 -2.07 -18.02 7.03
C GLY A 208 -2.73 -17.06 6.06
N ILE A 209 -3.77 -17.56 5.40
CA ILE A 209 -4.78 -16.75 4.71
C ILE A 209 -6.09 -16.90 5.48
N ASN A 210 -6.68 -15.80 5.92
CA ASN A 210 -8.00 -15.76 6.54
C ASN A 210 -8.97 -15.02 5.62
N ASN A 211 -9.87 -15.75 4.98
CA ASN A 211 -10.94 -15.25 4.12
C ASN A 211 -12.33 -15.46 4.73
N SER A 212 -12.45 -15.59 6.06
CA SER A 212 -13.74 -15.85 6.71
C SER A 212 -14.70 -14.68 6.52
N GLN A 213 -15.89 -14.94 5.96
CA GLN A 213 -16.86 -13.92 5.52
C GLN A 213 -16.29 -12.93 4.47
N GLY A 214 -15.20 -13.29 3.80
CA GLY A 214 -14.54 -12.50 2.77
C GLY A 214 -14.82 -13.01 1.36
N VAL A 215 -14.35 -12.24 0.37
CA VAL A 215 -14.37 -12.64 -1.04
C VAL A 215 -12.98 -12.48 -1.65
N MET A 216 -12.49 -13.55 -2.27
CA MET A 216 -11.35 -13.52 -3.19
C MET A 216 -11.84 -13.98 -4.55
N ALA A 217 -11.69 -13.13 -5.56
CA ALA A 217 -12.08 -13.47 -6.91
C ALA A 217 -11.04 -13.05 -7.95
N SER A 218 -10.97 -13.80 -9.04
CA SER A 218 -10.23 -13.39 -10.23
C SER A 218 -10.95 -13.82 -11.51
N THR A 219 -10.75 -13.10 -12.61
CA THR A 219 -11.34 -13.52 -13.90
C THR A 219 -10.64 -14.77 -14.43
N GLN A 220 -9.30 -14.80 -14.39
CA GLN A 220 -8.49 -15.92 -14.86
C GLN A 220 -8.06 -16.80 -13.67
N GLN A 221 -6.90 -17.45 -13.76
CA GLN A 221 -6.41 -18.38 -12.74
C GLN A 221 -6.20 -17.70 -11.38
N MET A 222 -6.39 -18.49 -10.33
CA MET A 222 -6.06 -18.11 -8.96
C MET A 222 -5.07 -19.12 -8.36
N SER A 223 -4.02 -18.65 -7.70
CA SER A 223 -3.10 -19.47 -6.91
C SER A 223 -2.98 -18.92 -5.49
N LEU A 224 -3.37 -19.73 -4.50
CA LEU A 224 -3.24 -19.42 -3.08
C LEU A 224 -2.27 -20.40 -2.43
N LYS A 225 -1.18 -19.89 -1.85
CA LYS A 225 -0.17 -20.69 -1.16
C LYS A 225 -0.02 -20.18 0.27
N SER A 226 -0.13 -21.10 1.24
CA SER A 226 0.03 -20.77 2.66
C SER A 226 0.29 -22.02 3.52
N GLN A 227 0.53 -21.83 4.82
CA GLN A 227 0.50 -22.92 5.81
C GLN A 227 -0.93 -23.27 6.22
N GLY A 228 -1.84 -22.30 6.19
CA GLY A 228 -3.25 -22.51 6.52
C GLY A 228 -4.17 -21.57 5.76
N LEU A 229 -5.39 -22.03 5.50
CA LEU A 229 -6.45 -21.26 4.86
C LEU A 229 -7.74 -21.40 5.68
N GLN A 230 -8.28 -20.28 6.14
CA GLN A 230 -9.62 -20.20 6.75
C GLN A 230 -10.55 -19.53 5.76
N ASN A 231 -11.70 -20.15 5.48
CA ASN A 231 -12.68 -19.63 4.52
C ASN A 231 -14.12 -19.80 5.05
N ASP A 232 -14.31 -19.67 6.37
CA ASP A 232 -15.60 -19.92 7.00
C ASP A 232 -16.61 -18.85 6.59
N GLY A 233 -17.63 -19.27 5.81
CA GLY A 233 -18.59 -18.36 5.18
C GLY A 233 -17.99 -17.40 4.15
N GLY A 234 -16.74 -17.64 3.72
CA GLY A 234 -16.07 -16.87 2.68
C GLY A 234 -16.26 -17.47 1.28
N GLN A 235 -15.95 -16.68 0.26
CA GLN A 235 -15.98 -17.08 -1.16
C GLN A 235 -14.59 -16.97 -1.76
N ILE A 236 -14.18 -18.02 -2.46
CA ILE A 236 -12.95 -18.09 -3.25
C ILE A 236 -13.36 -18.66 -4.60
N GLY A 237 -13.10 -17.95 -5.69
CA GLY A 237 -13.52 -18.41 -7.00
C GLY A 237 -12.92 -17.64 -8.15
N THR A 238 -13.02 -18.24 -9.33
CA THR A 238 -12.57 -17.70 -10.60
C THR A 238 -13.73 -17.67 -11.57
N GLU A 239 -13.70 -16.76 -12.55
CA GLU A 239 -14.73 -16.74 -13.60
C GLU A 239 -14.42 -17.73 -14.73
N GLN A 240 -13.15 -17.84 -15.13
CA GLN A 240 -12.74 -18.59 -16.34
C GLN A 240 -11.52 -19.50 -16.12
N GLY A 241 -10.83 -19.39 -14.99
CA GLY A 241 -9.58 -20.13 -14.71
C GLY A 241 -9.70 -21.18 -13.61
N ASP A 242 -8.62 -21.91 -13.35
CA ASP A 242 -8.53 -22.83 -12.22
C ASP A 242 -8.27 -22.10 -10.89
N VAL A 243 -8.70 -22.71 -9.79
CA VAL A 243 -8.30 -22.33 -8.42
C VAL A 243 -7.29 -23.36 -7.91
N LEU A 244 -6.04 -22.96 -7.77
CA LEU A 244 -4.98 -23.76 -7.15
C LEU A 244 -4.78 -23.33 -5.69
N ILE A 245 -4.98 -24.24 -4.75
CA ILE A 245 -4.75 -24.00 -3.32
C ILE A 245 -3.70 -24.98 -2.82
N GLN A 246 -2.60 -24.43 -2.31
CA GLN A 246 -1.54 -25.18 -1.66
C GLN A 246 -1.45 -24.77 -0.19
N THR A 247 -1.97 -25.61 0.71
CA THR A 247 -1.86 -25.43 2.16
C THR A 247 -1.03 -26.53 2.82
N GLY A 248 -0.49 -26.25 4.01
CA GLY A 248 0.09 -27.29 4.87
C GLY A 248 1.41 -27.88 4.38
N GLY A 249 2.37 -27.04 4.00
CA GLY A 249 3.75 -27.46 3.72
C GLY A 249 4.32 -28.31 4.87
N PHE A 250 4.32 -29.63 4.67
CA PHE A 250 4.76 -30.67 5.59
C PHE A 250 6.11 -30.36 6.28
N ARG A 251 6.13 -30.30 7.61
CA ARG A 251 7.25 -30.80 8.42
C ARG A 251 6.82 -32.10 9.10
N ARG A 252 6.79 -33.22 8.36
CA ARG A 252 6.94 -34.55 8.98
C ARG A 252 8.42 -34.88 9.02
N SER A 253 9.06 -34.71 10.18
CA SER A 253 10.18 -35.57 10.54
C SER A 253 9.60 -36.94 10.88
N VAL A 254 9.50 -37.82 9.88
CA VAL A 254 9.35 -39.25 10.17
C VAL A 254 10.68 -39.69 10.75
N ARG A 255 10.77 -39.81 12.08
CA ARG A 255 11.84 -40.62 12.67
C ARG A 255 11.50 -42.07 12.35
N TYR A 256 12.36 -42.69 11.56
CA TYR A 256 12.41 -44.12 11.34
C TYR A 256 12.68 -44.79 12.71
N GLU A 257 11.72 -45.53 13.25
CA GLU A 257 12.00 -46.51 14.30
C GLU A 257 12.45 -47.80 13.60
N PRO A 258 13.70 -48.25 13.78
CA PRO A 258 14.04 -49.61 13.38
C PRO A 258 13.36 -50.58 14.35
N GLN A 259 12.50 -51.46 13.82
CA GLN A 259 12.20 -52.71 14.51
C GLN A 259 13.49 -53.53 14.58
N SER A 260 13.97 -53.81 15.79
CA SER A 260 15.00 -54.82 16.03
C SER A 260 14.56 -55.78 17.13
N ASN A 261 14.25 -56.99 16.67
CA ASN A 261 14.44 -58.31 17.28
C ASN A 261 13.66 -58.70 18.53
N TRP A 262 12.61 -59.48 18.26
CA TRP A 262 12.42 -60.76 18.93
C TRP A 262 13.67 -61.65 18.76
N SER A 263 14.31 -62.01 19.87
CA SER A 263 15.00 -63.29 20.04
C SER A 263 14.87 -63.66 21.51
N GLY A 264 14.13 -64.73 21.79
CA GLY A 264 13.99 -65.26 23.14
C GLY A 264 15.27 -65.92 23.63
N GLU A 265 15.37 -66.05 24.95
CA GLU A 265 16.04 -67.17 25.60
C GLU A 265 15.46 -67.35 27.00
N CYS A 266 15.14 -68.60 27.32
CA CYS A 266 14.78 -69.08 28.65
C CYS A 266 15.95 -68.91 29.62
N HIS A 267 15.67 -68.59 30.89
CA HIS A 267 15.95 -69.40 32.09
C HIS A 267 15.25 -68.74 33.30
#